data_AF-A0A0B7BRY8-F1
#
_entry.id   AF-A0A0B7BRY8-F1
#
_cell.length_a   1.000
_cell.length_b   1.000
_cell.length_c   1.000
_cell.angle_alpha   90.00
_cell.angle_beta   90.00
_cell.angle_gamma   90.00
#
_symmetry.space_group_name_H-M   'P 1'
#
loop_
_entity.id
_entity.type
_entity.pdbx_description
1 polymer ?
#
loop_
_entity_poly.entity_id
_entity_poly.type
_entity_poly.pdbx_seq_one_letter_code
_entity_poly.pdbx_strand_id
1 'polypeptide(L)'
;NEAVWRILSFPIHERHPTVVHLAVHLENGQRVYFSTDNAHAQALSPSPTTLTAFFSLCRDYIFAKTLLYSELPTYYTWNAAAKKFQR
;
A
#
# COMPACT_ATOMS: atom_id res chain seq x y z
N ASN A 1 9.23 30.43 12.29
CA ASN A 1 9.34 29.25 13.19
C ASN A 1 9.18 27.89 12.49
N GLU A 2 8.57 27.76 11.31
CA GLU A 2 8.46 26.46 10.60
C GLU A 2 9.82 25.88 10.14
N ALA A 3 10.75 26.74 9.71
CA ALA A 3 12.08 26.32 9.22
C ALA A 3 12.93 25.57 10.27
N VAL A 4 12.86 25.98 11.54
CA VAL A 4 13.62 25.35 12.64
C VAL A 4 13.08 23.94 12.95
N TRP A 5 11.76 23.75 12.84
CA TRP A 5 11.12 22.45 13.07
C TRP A 5 11.48 21.41 12.01
N ARG A 6 11.63 21.82 10.74
CA ARG A 6 12.12 20.94 9.66
C ARG A 6 13.58 20.56 9.83
N ILE A 7 14.43 21.51 10.25
CA ILE A 7 15.87 21.27 10.46
C ILE A 7 16.12 20.31 11.63
N LEU A 8 15.32 20.41 12.68
CA LEU A 8 15.48 19.61 13.90
C LEU A 8 14.62 18.34 13.91
N SER A 9 13.96 18.01 12.79
CA SER A 9 13.10 16.83 12.64
C SER A 9 12.03 16.67 13.73
N PHE A 10 11.58 17.77 14.32
CA PHE A 10 10.47 17.71 15.26
C PHE A 10 9.19 17.33 14.51
N PRO A 11 8.35 16.43 15.04
CA PRO A 11 7.10 16.06 14.40
C PRO A 11 6.19 17.29 14.31
N ILE A 12 6.10 17.87 13.11
CA ILE A 12 5.33 19.10 12.84
C ILE A 12 3.82 18.81 12.88
N HIS A 13 3.44 17.55 12.68
CA HIS A 13 2.08 17.07 12.78
C HIS A 13 2.06 15.70 13.45
N GLU A 14 1.28 15.56 14.51
CA GLU A 14 0.76 14.28 14.97
C GLU A 14 -0.18 13.73 13.89
N ARG A 15 0.37 13.14 12.83
CA ARG A 15 -0.42 12.37 11.85
C ARG A 15 -0.71 11.01 12.45
N HIS A 16 -1.74 10.99 13.29
CA HIS A 16 -2.38 9.77 13.75
C HIS A 16 -3.66 9.55 12.95
N PRO A 17 -3.79 8.46 12.19
CA PRO A 17 -2.77 7.43 11.93
C PRO A 17 -1.75 7.82 10.85
N THR A 18 -0.67 7.05 10.75
CA THR A 18 0.34 7.12 9.67
C THR A 18 -0.36 7.16 8.31
N VAL A 19 0.03 8.11 7.45
CA VAL A 19 -0.50 8.20 6.08
C VAL A 19 -0.10 6.95 5.30
N VAL A 20 -1.08 6.11 4.95
CA VAL A 20 -0.87 4.92 4.10
C VAL A 20 -1.06 5.31 2.64
N HIS A 21 -0.01 5.18 1.83
CA HIS A 21 -0.10 5.44 0.40
C HIS A 21 -0.66 4.22 -0.34
N LEU A 22 -1.89 4.33 -0.83
CA LEU A 22 -2.56 3.30 -1.59
C LEU A 22 -2.24 3.45 -3.09
N ALA A 23 -1.78 2.36 -3.71
CA ALA A 23 -1.54 2.30 -5.15
C ALA A 23 -2.87 2.35 -5.94
N VAL A 24 -2.88 3.10 -7.05
CA VAL A 24 -3.97 3.12 -8.03
C VAL A 24 -3.36 2.99 -9.41
N HIS A 25 -3.85 2.05 -10.20
CA HIS A 25 -3.39 1.78 -11.57
C HIS A 25 -4.46 1.00 -12.34
N LEU A 26 -4.32 0.97 -13.67
CA LEU A 26 -5.13 0.12 -14.54
C LEU A 26 -4.68 -1.36 -14.41
N GLU A 27 -5.48 -2.26 -14.98
CA GLU A 27 -5.11 -3.67 -15.10
C GLU A 27 -3.76 -3.81 -15.81
N ASN A 28 -2.83 -4.55 -15.20
CA ASN A 28 -1.44 -4.71 -15.64
C ASN A 28 -0.62 -3.40 -15.75
N GLY A 29 -1.16 -2.28 -15.27
CA GLY A 29 -0.51 -0.97 -15.23
C GLY A 29 0.26 -0.70 -13.94
N GLN A 30 0.48 -1.71 -13.08
CA GLN A 30 1.25 -1.54 -11.86
C GLN A 30 2.70 -1.13 -12.14
N ARG A 31 3.23 -0.23 -11.31
CA ARG A 31 4.66 0.08 -11.30
C ARG A 31 5.43 -1.09 -10.70
N VAL A 32 6.38 -1.64 -11.45
CA VAL A 32 7.24 -2.75 -11.02
C VAL A 32 8.69 -2.32 -11.04
N TYR A 33 9.44 -2.71 -10.01
CA TYR A 33 10.89 -2.54 -9.95
C TYR A 33 11.56 -3.88 -10.22
N PHE A 34 12.58 -3.87 -11.06
CA PHE A 34 13.29 -5.07 -11.47
C PHE A 34 14.79 -4.79 -11.63
N SER A 35 15.59 -5.84 -11.55
CA SER A 35 16.99 -5.90 -11.97
C SER A 35 17.09 -6.72 -13.26
N THR A 36 18.26 -6.73 -13.89
CA THR A 36 18.54 -7.58 -15.07
C THR A 36 18.18 -9.04 -14.83
N ASP A 37 18.42 -9.54 -13.62
CA ASP A 37 18.31 -10.96 -13.30
C ASP A 37 16.86 -11.39 -13.03
N ASN A 38 15.97 -10.46 -12.65
CA ASN A 38 14.59 -10.77 -12.28
C ASN A 38 13.52 -10.14 -13.21
N ALA A 39 13.93 -9.40 -14.25
CA ALA A 39 13.02 -8.72 -15.17
C ALA A 39 11.95 -9.65 -15.75
N HIS A 40 12.37 -10.82 -16.24
CA HIS A 40 11.44 -11.80 -16.82
C HIS A 40 10.45 -12.36 -15.79
N ALA A 41 10.93 -12.68 -14.59
CA ALA A 41 10.08 -13.18 -13.50
C ALA A 41 9.06 -12.12 -13.06
N GLN A 42 9.50 -10.87 -12.91
CA GLN A 42 8.64 -9.74 -12.51
C GLN A 42 7.63 -9.36 -13.59
N ALA A 43 7.95 -9.53 -14.87
CA ALA A 43 7.01 -9.31 -15.97
C ALA A 43 5.89 -10.36 -15.99
N LEU A 44 6.20 -11.62 -15.67
CA LEU A 44 5.22 -12.70 -15.60
C LEU A 44 4.40 -12.69 -14.31
N SER A 45 5.04 -12.39 -13.18
CA SER A 45 4.42 -12.42 -11.86
C SER A 45 4.84 -11.19 -11.04
N PRO A 46 4.20 -10.04 -11.28
CA PRO A 46 4.51 -8.82 -10.56
C PRO A 46 4.10 -8.93 -9.10
N SER A 47 4.92 -8.35 -8.22
CA SER A 47 4.64 -8.32 -6.78
C SER A 47 3.28 -7.66 -6.47
N PRO A 48 2.52 -8.16 -5.48
CA PRO A 48 1.25 -7.56 -5.10
C PRO A 48 1.39 -6.10 -4.68
N THR A 49 0.51 -5.25 -5.21
CA THR A 49 0.33 -3.87 -4.77
C THR A 49 -0.75 -3.84 -3.68
N THR A 50 -0.90 -2.70 -2.99
CA THR A 50 -2.03 -2.52 -2.09
C THR A 50 -3.36 -2.64 -2.83
N LEU A 51 -3.44 -2.38 -4.14
CA LEU A 51 -4.71 -2.47 -4.88
C LEU A 51 -5.07 -3.92 -5.17
N THR A 52 -4.11 -4.69 -5.69
CA THR A 52 -4.35 -6.11 -5.98
C THR A 52 -4.53 -6.93 -4.70
N ALA A 53 -3.83 -6.56 -3.61
CA ALA A 53 -4.06 -7.15 -2.31
C ALA A 53 -5.46 -6.84 -1.75
N PHE A 54 -6.03 -5.65 -2.01
CA PHE A 54 -7.40 -5.34 -1.65
C PHE A 54 -8.39 -6.24 -2.41
N PHE A 55 -8.22 -6.44 -3.72
CA PHE A 55 -9.09 -7.35 -4.48
C PHE A 55 -9.02 -8.80 -4.00
N SER A 56 -7.82 -9.28 -3.66
CA SER A 56 -7.66 -10.60 -3.04
C SER A 56 -8.35 -10.66 -1.68
N LEU A 57 -8.21 -9.64 -0.84
CA LEU A 57 -8.87 -9.57 0.46
C LEU A 57 -10.40 -9.56 0.31
N CYS A 58 -10.93 -8.78 -0.63
CA CYS A 58 -12.36 -8.77 -0.94
C CYS A 58 -12.83 -10.15 -1.36
N ARG A 59 -12.06 -10.92 -2.13
CA ARG A 59 -12.44 -12.28 -2.53
C ARG A 59 -12.71 -13.19 -1.32
N ASP A 60 -11.83 -13.11 -0.33
CA ASP A 60 -11.78 -14.05 0.79
C ASP A 60 -12.63 -13.60 1.99
N TYR A 61 -12.85 -12.29 2.17
CA TYR A 61 -13.53 -11.72 3.33
C TYR A 61 -14.72 -10.85 2.92
N ILE A 62 -15.94 -11.25 3.33
CA ILE A 62 -17.18 -10.51 3.03
C ILE A 62 -17.14 -9.08 3.58
N PHE A 63 -16.59 -8.89 4.78
CA PHE A 63 -16.44 -7.55 5.36
C PHE A 63 -15.56 -6.62 4.51
N ALA A 64 -14.49 -7.13 3.92
CA ALA A 64 -13.65 -6.32 3.03
C ALA A 64 -14.39 -5.90 1.75
N LYS A 65 -15.39 -6.69 1.29
CA LYS A 65 -16.24 -6.31 0.14
C LYS A 65 -17.17 -5.13 0.44
N THR A 66 -17.47 -4.85 1.71
CA THR A 66 -18.35 -3.74 2.09
C THR A 66 -17.62 -2.41 2.18
N LEU A 67 -16.28 -2.41 2.10
CA LEU A 67 -15.45 -1.23 2.26
C LEU A 67 -15.03 -0.66 0.90
N LEU A 68 -15.01 0.67 0.80
CA LEU A 68 -14.27 1.34 -0.27
C LEU A 68 -12.77 1.14 -0.07
N TYR A 69 -12.03 1.20 -1.17
CA TYR A 69 -10.57 1.05 -1.09
C TYR A 69 -9.92 2.11 -0.19
N SER A 70 -10.44 3.33 -0.19
CA SER A 70 -10.00 4.42 0.69
C SER A 70 -10.34 4.23 2.16
N GLU A 71 -11.35 3.42 2.49
CA GLU A 71 -11.78 3.15 3.87
C GLU A 71 -11.03 1.96 4.48
N LEU A 72 -10.45 1.11 3.63
CA LEU A 72 -9.75 -0.10 4.05
C LEU A 72 -8.67 0.14 5.14
N PRO A 73 -7.83 1.19 5.06
CA PRO A 73 -6.80 1.44 6.07
C PRO A 73 -7.33 1.74 7.47
N THR A 74 -8.62 2.07 7.61
CA THR A 74 -9.27 2.26 8.91
C THR A 74 -9.46 0.94 9.66
N TYR A 75 -9.52 -0.18 8.92
CA TYR A 75 -9.81 -1.51 9.47
C TYR A 75 -8.67 -2.50 9.30
N TYR A 76 -7.77 -2.27 8.34
CA TYR A 76 -6.67 -3.17 8.03
C TYR A 76 -5.36 -2.39 7.92
N THR A 77 -4.29 -2.98 8.44
CA THR A 77 -2.93 -2.48 8.32
C THR A 77 -2.20 -3.20 7.18
N TRP A 78 -1.45 -2.45 6.38
CA TRP A 78 -0.61 -3.02 5.33
C TRP A 78 0.66 -3.64 5.91
N ASN A 79 0.82 -4.96 5.77
CA ASN A 79 2.08 -5.64 6.05
C ASN A 79 2.96 -5.64 4.81
N ALA A 80 3.98 -4.76 4.80
CA ALA A 80 4.86 -4.58 3.65
C ALA A 80 5.77 -5.78 3.35
N ALA A 81 6.08 -6.61 4.35
CA ALA A 81 6.89 -7.81 4.19
C ALA A 81 6.07 -8.96 3.57
N ALA A 82 4.86 -9.19 4.10
CA ALA A 82 3.95 -10.21 3.60
C ALA A 82 3.17 -9.79 2.34
N LYS A 83 3.21 -8.50 1.99
CA LYS A 83 2.43 -7.87 0.91
C LYS A 83 0.92 -8.15 1.01
N LYS A 84 0.39 -8.04 2.24
CA LYS A 84 -1.01 -8.35 2.56
C LYS A 84 -1.58 -7.35 3.55
N PHE A 85 -2.89 -7.15 3.48
CA PHE A 85 -3.65 -6.49 4.52
C PHE A 85 -3.90 -7.45 5.68
N GLN A 86 -3.66 -6.98 6.90
CA GLN A 86 -3.87 -7.71 8.14
C GLN A 86 -4.75 -6.86 9.06
N ARG A 87 -5.65 -7.51 9.78
CA ARG A 87 -6.52 -6.85 10.75
C ARG A 87 -5.92 -6.91 12.13
#